data_AF-A0A956JJE6-F1
#
_entry.id   AF-A0A956JJE6-F1
#
_cell.length_a   1.000
_cell.length_b   1.000
_cell.length_c   1.000
_cell.angle_alpha   90.00
_cell.angle_beta   90.00
_cell.angle_gamma   90.00
#
_symmetry.space_group_name_H-M   'P 1'
#
loop_
_entity.id
_entity.type
_entity.pdbx_description
1 polymer ?
#
loop_
_entity_poly.entity_id
_entity_poly.type
_entity_poly.pdbx_seq_one_letter_code
_entity_poly.pdbx_strand_id
1 'polypeptide(L)'
;RYDHAVHRLPLDEADLSAAEAEPSALLAYRDRDNYRVRYIELTPRAAAIVERLLDGVTVVQALQEGAAAAGVALDDDLLAGMTHLFADLSERGVILGAPAA
;
A
#
# COMPACT_ATOMS: atom_id res chain seq x y z
N ARG A 1 3.89 -6.82 5.90
CA ARG A 1 4.23 -7.67 4.73
C ARG A 1 4.03 -9.12 5.11
N TYR A 2 3.69 -9.95 4.14
CA TYR A 2 3.49 -11.38 4.33
C TYR A 2 4.29 -12.14 3.28
N ASP A 3 4.87 -13.27 3.64
CA ASP A 3 5.63 -14.10 2.70
C ASP A 3 4.71 -14.93 1.80
N HIS A 4 3.41 -14.98 2.09
CA HIS A 4 2.41 -15.77 1.37
C HIS A 4 1.19 -14.89 1.04
N ALA A 5 0.53 -15.16 -0.08
CA ALA A 5 -0.61 -14.40 -0.58
C ALA A 5 -1.93 -14.80 0.11
N VAL A 6 -2.01 -14.58 1.44
CA VAL A 6 -3.12 -15.01 2.30
C VAL A 6 -4.49 -14.43 1.95
N HIS A 7 -4.53 -13.37 1.13
CA HIS A 7 -5.76 -12.73 0.67
C HIS A 7 -6.36 -13.37 -0.59
N ARG A 8 -5.62 -14.25 -1.27
CA ARG A 8 -6.10 -14.94 -2.47
C ARG A 8 -6.70 -16.28 -2.04
N LEU A 9 -8.03 -16.35 -2.08
CA LEU A 9 -8.75 -17.58 -1.78
C LEU A 9 -8.77 -18.51 -3.01
N PRO A 10 -8.55 -19.82 -2.83
CA PRO A 10 -8.75 -20.79 -3.90
C PRO A 10 -10.21 -20.79 -4.37
N LEU A 11 -10.44 -21.15 -5.63
CA LEU A 11 -11.80 -21.27 -6.18
C LEU A 11 -12.57 -22.46 -5.61
N ASP A 12 -11.85 -23.51 -5.21
CA ASP A 12 -12.41 -24.67 -4.54
C ASP A 12 -12.43 -24.44 -3.03
N GLU A 13 -13.63 -24.38 -2.44
CA GLU A 13 -13.83 -24.17 -1.00
C GLU A 13 -13.32 -25.33 -0.15
N ALA A 14 -13.16 -26.53 -0.74
CA ALA A 14 -12.61 -27.70 -0.07
C ALA A 14 -11.07 -27.75 -0.14
N ASP A 15 -10.42 -26.80 -0.83
CA ASP A 15 -8.97 -26.74 -0.94
C ASP A 15 -8.35 -26.33 0.40
N LEU A 16 -7.56 -27.25 0.96
CA LEU A 16 -6.81 -27.06 2.21
C LEU A 16 -5.30 -26.91 1.97
N SER A 17 -4.89 -26.67 0.73
CA SER A 17 -3.50 -26.39 0.39
C SER A 17 -3.02 -25.10 1.10
N ALA A 18 -1.72 -25.03 1.31
CA ALA A 18 -1.13 -23.81 1.87
C ALA A 18 -1.29 -22.66 0.86
N ALA A 19 -1.47 -21.44 1.38
CA ALA A 19 -1.46 -20.24 0.55
C ALA A 19 -0.17 -20.15 -0.28
N GLU A 20 -0.30 -19.62 -1.49
CA GLU A 20 0.82 -19.44 -2.41
C GLU A 20 1.96 -18.64 -1.74
N ALA A 21 3.18 -19.17 -1.84
CA ALA A 21 4.39 -18.55 -1.28
C ALA A 21 4.87 -17.37 -2.15
N GLU A 22 4.02 -16.36 -2.26
CA GLU A 22 4.30 -15.10 -2.95
C GLU A 22 4.30 -13.95 -1.93
N PRO A 23 5.43 -13.21 -1.82
CA PRO A 23 5.49 -12.04 -0.94
C PRO A 23 4.46 -10.98 -1.33
N SER A 24 3.63 -10.60 -0.37
CA SER A 24 2.55 -9.63 -0.57
C SER A 24 2.56 -8.53 0.50
N ALA A 25 2.10 -7.35 0.11
CA ALA A 25 1.93 -6.21 0.99
C ALA A 25 0.47 -5.76 0.97
N LEU A 26 -0.25 -5.96 2.07
CA LEU A 26 -1.66 -5.60 2.18
C LEU A 26 -1.83 -4.36 3.06
N LEU A 27 -2.55 -3.37 2.57
CA LEU A 27 -3.03 -2.24 3.34
C LEU A 27 -4.48 -2.50 3.75
N ALA A 28 -4.68 -2.79 5.03
CA ALA A 28 -6.01 -2.87 5.63
C ALA A 28 -6.45 -1.47 6.06
N TYR A 29 -7.65 -1.05 5.67
CA TYR A 29 -8.19 0.26 6.01
C TYR A 29 -9.69 0.20 6.27
N ARG A 30 -10.20 1.22 6.96
CA ARG A 30 -11.65 1.42 7.13
C ARG A 30 -12.13 2.40 6.07
N ASP A 31 -13.01 1.92 5.21
CA ASP A 31 -13.58 2.70 4.11
C ASP A 31 -14.41 3.87 4.64
N ARG A 32 -14.23 5.06 4.05
CA ARG A 32 -14.93 6.28 4.45
C ARG A 32 -16.44 6.19 4.31
N ASP A 33 -16.94 5.56 3.25
CA ASP A 33 -18.35 5.67 2.87
C ASP A 33 -19.26 4.72 3.66
N ASN A 34 -18.75 3.52 3.95
CA ASN A 34 -19.52 2.46 4.59
C ASN A 34 -18.90 1.94 5.91
N TYR A 35 -17.75 2.47 6.33
CA TYR A 35 -17.04 2.09 7.56
C TYR A 35 -16.66 0.61 7.66
N ARG A 36 -16.67 -0.14 6.55
CA ARG A 36 -16.23 -1.53 6.51
C ARG A 36 -14.73 -1.61 6.32
N VAL A 37 -14.14 -2.67 6.87
CA VAL A 37 -12.74 -3.01 6.60
C VAL A 37 -12.60 -3.43 5.13
N ARG A 38 -11.62 -2.85 4.46
CA ARG A 38 -11.23 -3.15 3.08
C ARG A 38 -9.72 -3.37 3.03
N TYR A 39 -9.29 -4.02 1.96
CA TYR A 39 -7.89 -4.36 1.73
C TYR A 39 -7.48 -3.94 0.32
N ILE A 40 -6.27 -3.42 0.19
CA ILE A 40 -5.61 -3.19 -1.11
C ILE A 40 -4.27 -3.90 -1.06
N GLU A 41 -3.97 -4.66 -2.11
CA GLU A 41 -2.63 -5.18 -2.35
C GLU A 41 -1.77 -4.08 -2.97
N LEU A 42 -0.69 -3.73 -2.28
CA LEU A 42 0.27 -2.73 -2.71
C LEU A 42 1.38 -3.41 -3.51
N THR A 43 1.82 -2.74 -4.58
CA THR A 43 3.08 -3.09 -5.22
C THR A 43 4.24 -2.94 -4.22
N PRO A 44 5.37 -3.65 -4.38
CA PRO A 44 6.51 -3.51 -3.47
C PRO A 44 6.99 -2.07 -3.29
N ARG A 45 6.94 -1.28 -4.36
CA ARG A 45 7.29 0.14 -4.39
C ARG A 45 6.31 0.99 -3.58
N ALA A 46 5.01 0.80 -3.78
CA ALA A 46 3.98 1.50 -3.02
C ALA A 46 4.04 1.14 -1.53
N ALA A 47 4.25 -0.13 -1.20
CA ALA A 47 4.41 -0.60 0.17
C ALA A 47 5.57 0.10 0.88
N ALA A 48 6.74 0.19 0.26
CA ALA A 48 7.92 0.83 0.85
C ALA A 48 7.70 2.33 1.18
N ILE A 49 6.90 3.03 0.38
CA ILE A 49 6.58 4.44 0.58
C ILE A 49 5.49 4.58 1.64
N VAL A 50 4.43 3.77 1.59
CA VAL A 50 3.33 3.80 2.57
C VAL A 50 3.81 3.41 3.97
N GLU A 51 4.66 2.39 4.10
CA GLU A 51 5.27 2.00 5.38
C GLU A 51 5.98 3.18 6.05
N ARG A 52 6.78 3.93 5.28
CA ARG A 52 7.45 5.15 5.74
C ARG A 52 6.48 6.25 6.19
N LEU A 53 5.41 6.48 5.42
CA LEU A 53 4.39 7.45 5.81
C LEU A 53 3.71 7.05 7.13
N LEU A 54 3.48 5.76 7.35
CA LEU A 54 2.93 5.24 8.61
C LEU A 54 3.91 5.40 9.78
N ASP A 55 5.22 5.35 9.51
CA ASP A 55 6.28 5.67 10.49
C ASP A 55 6.39 7.18 10.78
N GLY A 56 5.58 8.02 10.11
CA GLY A 56 5.47 9.45 10.38
C GLY A 56 6.48 10.32 9.63
N VAL A 57 7.23 9.77 8.67
CA VAL A 57 8.10 10.60 7.82
C VAL A 57 7.28 11.43 6.83
N THR A 58 7.85 12.55 6.36
CA THR A 58 7.18 13.41 5.39
C THR A 58 7.04 12.73 4.03
N VAL A 59 6.07 13.17 3.22
CA VAL A 59 5.87 12.65 1.85
C VAL A 59 7.14 12.75 1.01
N VAL A 60 7.84 13.87 1.07
CA VAL A 60 9.08 14.07 0.31
C VAL A 60 10.15 13.05 0.72
N GLN A 61 10.35 12.86 2.03
CA GLN A 61 11.30 11.88 2.55
C GLN A 61 10.90 10.45 2.17
N ALA A 62 9.62 10.09 2.32
CA ALA A 62 9.10 8.78 1.98
C ALA A 62 9.33 8.42 0.49
N LEU A 63 9.11 9.39 -0.41
CA LEU A 63 9.38 9.22 -1.84
C LEU A 63 10.87 9.04 -2.14
N GLN A 64 11.73 9.89 -1.57
CA GLN A 64 13.18 9.83 -1.78
C GLN A 64 13.77 8.52 -1.26
N GLU A 65 13.48 8.17 -0.01
CA GLU A 65 14.01 6.97 0.63
C GLU A 65 13.37 5.69 0.07
N GLY A 66 12.09 5.73 -0.28
CA GLY A 66 11.39 4.61 -0.91
C GLY A 66 11.94 4.30 -2.30
N ALA A 67 12.19 5.33 -3.11
CA ALA A 67 12.81 5.17 -4.43
C ALA A 67 14.24 4.60 -4.31
N ALA A 68 15.05 5.17 -3.41
CA ALA A 68 16.41 4.71 -3.14
C ALA A 68 16.44 3.24 -2.67
N ALA A 69 15.57 2.86 -1.75
CA ALA A 69 15.49 1.48 -1.25
C ALA A 69 15.04 0.47 -2.32
N ALA A 70 14.22 0.91 -3.29
CA ALA A 70 13.78 0.09 -4.40
C ALA A 70 14.77 0.07 -5.59
N GLY A 71 15.87 0.84 -5.53
CA GLY A 71 16.83 0.95 -6.62
C GLY A 71 16.26 1.61 -7.88
N VAL A 72 15.24 2.46 -7.73
CA VAL A 72 14.57 3.16 -8.84
C VAL A 72 14.83 4.66 -8.77
N ALA A 73 14.81 5.32 -9.93
CA ALA A 73 14.91 6.77 -9.98
C ALA A 73 13.64 7.44 -9.45
N LEU A 74 13.80 8.62 -8.83
CA LEU A 74 12.68 9.51 -8.55
C LEU A 74 12.40 10.35 -9.79
N ASP A 75 11.66 9.76 -10.73
CA ASP A 75 11.27 10.34 -12.01
C ASP A 75 9.78 10.68 -12.08
N ASP A 76 9.37 11.29 -13.20
CA ASP A 76 8.00 11.73 -13.43
C ASP A 76 7.00 10.55 -13.42
N ASP A 77 7.42 9.37 -13.86
CA ASP A 77 6.58 8.16 -13.87
C ASP A 77 6.32 7.65 -12.45
N LEU A 78 7.34 7.63 -11.58
CA LEU A 78 7.16 7.34 -10.17
C LEU A 78 6.23 8.37 -9.51
N LEU A 79 6.48 9.66 -9.75
CA LEU A 79 5.68 10.73 -9.16
C LEU A 79 4.22 10.68 -9.61
N ALA A 80 3.96 10.44 -10.89
CA ALA A 80 2.61 10.26 -11.41
C ALA A 80 1.91 9.06 -10.76
N GLY A 81 2.60 7.92 -10.67
CA GLY A 81 2.05 6.73 -10.02
C GLY A 81 1.73 6.94 -8.53
N MET A 82 2.59 7.66 -7.80
CA MET A 82 2.34 7.98 -6.38
C MET A 82 1.26 9.03 -6.20
N THR A 83 1.14 9.98 -7.12
CA THR A 83 0.02 10.93 -7.13
C THR A 83 -1.32 10.21 -7.28
N HIS A 84 -1.42 9.27 -8.22
CA HIS A 84 -2.62 8.46 -8.39
C HIS A 84 -2.93 7.61 -7.16
N LEU A 85 -1.91 6.97 -6.56
CA LEU A 85 -2.08 6.20 -5.33
C LEU A 85 -2.58 7.08 -4.19
N PHE A 86 -1.96 8.24 -3.94
CA PHE A 86 -2.36 9.12 -2.85
C PHE A 86 -3.75 9.72 -3.04
N ALA A 87 -4.14 10.03 -4.28
CA ALA A 87 -5.49 10.45 -4.59
C ALA A 87 -6.51 9.35 -4.23
N ASP A 88 -6.29 8.12 -4.70
CA ASP A 88 -7.17 6.98 -4.41
C ASP A 88 -7.25 6.69 -2.89
N LEU A 89 -6.11 6.72 -2.19
CA LEU A 89 -6.06 6.55 -0.74
C LEU A 89 -6.77 7.69 0.01
N SER A 90 -6.72 8.92 -0.50
CA SER A 90 -7.43 10.06 0.07
C SER A 90 -8.94 9.94 -0.12
N GLU A 91 -9.39 9.57 -1.33
CA GLU A 91 -10.81 9.34 -1.65
C GLU A 91 -11.42 8.26 -0.74
N ARG A 92 -10.68 7.17 -0.53
CA ARG A 92 -11.06 6.08 0.38
C ARG A 92 -11.03 6.45 1.87
N GLY A 93 -10.46 7.61 2.22
CA GLY A 93 -10.28 8.05 3.61
C GLY A 93 -9.14 7.35 4.36
N VAL A 94 -8.18 6.77 3.64
CA VAL A 94 -6.99 6.12 4.21
C VAL A 94 -5.96 7.16 4.62
N ILE A 95 -5.72 8.16 3.76
CA ILE A 95 -4.85 9.31 4.06
C ILE A 95 -5.75 10.51 4.35
N LEU A 96 -5.54 11.16 5.49
CA LEU A 96 -6.36 12.29 5.96
C LEU A 96 -5.68 13.66 5.80
N GLY A 97 -4.43 13.68 5.33
CA GLY A 97 -3.58 14.87 5.35
C GLY A 97 -2.95 15.10 6.72
N ALA A 98 -2.04 16.08 6.78
CA ALA A 98 -1.44 16.50 8.03
C ALA A 98 -2.46 17.28 8.88
N PRO A 99 -2.41 17.18 10.22
CA PRO A 99 -3.22 18.04 11.08
C PRO A 99 -2.91 19.52 10.79
N ALA A 100 -3.93 20.38 10.93
CA ALA A 100 -3.71 21.82 10.88
C ALA A 100 -2.72 22.22 11.97
N ALA A 101 -1.76 23.09 11.62
CA ALA A 101 -0.75 23.62 12.52
C ALA A 101 -1.34 24.62 13.53
#